data_AF-A0A0D0RUX5-F1
#
_entry.id   AF-A0A0D0RUX5-F1
#
_cell.length_a   1.000
_cell.length_b   1.000
_cell.length_c   1.000
_cell.angle_alpha   90.00
_cell.angle_beta   90.00
_cell.angle_gamma   90.00
#
_symmetry.space_group_name_H-M   'P 1'
#
loop_
_entity.id
_entity.type
_entity.pdbx_description
1 polymer ?
#
loop_
_entity_poly.entity_id
_entity_poly.type
_entity_poly.pdbx_seq_one_letter_code
_entity_poly.pdbx_strand_id
1 'polypeptide(L)'
;MTEQDILEALEEWQNLSVDPENRYAYEMRLKWLLDQLSNIRGSREEGRQEGLKEGREEGKNETIRKMVEKGMSITDVAHILDMTEEEVRERLGD
;
A
#
# COMPACT_ATOMS: atom_id res chain seq x y z
N MET A 1 -13.60 -5.94 13.30
CA MET A 1 -12.97 -5.04 14.28
C MET A 1 -12.14 -4.04 13.49
N THR A 2 -12.46 -2.76 13.61
CA THR A 2 -11.81 -1.64 12.91
C THR A 2 -10.65 -1.09 13.73
N GLU A 3 -9.79 -0.25 13.13
CA GLU A 3 -8.75 0.47 13.89
C GLU A 3 -9.34 1.34 15.00
N GLN A 4 -10.52 1.93 14.76
CA GLN A 4 -11.22 2.73 15.75
C GLN A 4 -11.71 1.87 16.92
N ASP A 5 -12.27 0.69 16.65
CA ASP A 5 -12.70 -0.26 17.69
C ASP A 5 -11.50 -0.66 18.59
N ILE A 6 -10.30 -0.79 18.02
CA ILE A 6 -9.08 -1.13 18.76
C ILE A 6 -8.62 0.03 19.64
N LEU A 7 -8.66 1.26 19.13
CA LEU A 7 -8.27 2.46 19.87
C LEU A 7 -9.22 2.73 21.03
N GLU A 8 -10.53 2.60 20.82
CA GLU A 8 -11.55 2.74 21.86
C GLU A 8 -11.36 1.67 22.94
N ALA A 9 -11.09 0.41 22.56
CA ALA A 9 -10.78 -0.65 23.51
C ALA A 9 -9.47 -0.42 24.30
N LEU A 10 -8.50 0.32 23.76
CA LEU A 10 -7.30 0.71 24.50
C LEU A 10 -7.60 1.82 25.52
N GLU A 11 -8.36 2.83 25.12
CA GLU A 11 -8.71 4.00 25.94
C GLU A 11 -9.64 3.63 27.11
N GLU A 12 -10.73 2.89 26.86
CA GLU A 12 -11.66 2.44 27.90
C GLU A 12 -10.95 1.62 28.98
N TRP A 13 -10.00 0.78 28.58
CA TRP A 13 -9.35 -0.15 29.50
C TRP A 13 -8.12 0.43 30.20
N GLN A 14 -7.46 1.43 29.61
CA GLN A 14 -6.48 2.25 30.32
C GLN A 14 -7.12 2.91 31.55
N ASN A 15 -8.38 3.33 31.43
CA ASN A 15 -9.17 3.88 32.54
C ASN A 15 -9.59 2.82 33.59
N LEU A 16 -9.75 1.55 33.20
CA LEU A 16 -10.13 0.44 34.11
C LEU A 16 -8.94 -0.22 34.83
N SER A 17 -7.71 -0.06 34.32
CA SER A 17 -6.52 -0.82 34.75
C SER A 17 -5.82 -0.36 36.05
N VAL A 18 -6.53 0.31 36.95
CA VAL A 18 -5.94 0.88 38.19
C VAL A 18 -5.67 -0.17 39.29
N ASP A 19 -5.99 -1.45 39.07
CA ASP A 19 -5.87 -2.53 40.06
C ASP A 19 -4.65 -3.46 39.83
N PRO A 20 -3.67 -3.53 40.75
CA PRO A 20 -2.42 -4.29 40.58
C PRO A 20 -2.54 -5.81 40.36
N GLU A 21 -3.63 -6.45 40.80
CA GLU A 21 -3.78 -7.91 40.75
C GLU A 21 -3.96 -8.47 39.32
N ASN A 22 -4.33 -7.64 38.34
CA ASN A 22 -4.68 -8.08 37.00
C ASN A 22 -3.67 -7.69 35.90
N ARG A 23 -2.45 -7.30 36.29
CA ARG A 23 -1.40 -6.80 35.40
C ARG A 23 -1.01 -7.76 34.27
N TYR A 24 -0.99 -9.06 34.51
CA TYR A 24 -0.63 -10.04 33.48
C TYR A 24 -1.70 -10.16 32.38
N ALA A 25 -2.98 -10.23 32.77
CA ALA A 25 -4.09 -10.24 31.81
C ALA A 25 -4.14 -8.93 31.00
N TYR A 26 -3.81 -7.80 31.66
CA TYR A 26 -3.63 -6.50 31.02
C TYR A 26 -2.52 -6.52 29.95
N GLU A 27 -1.32 -6.98 30.31
CA GLU A 27 -0.17 -7.04 29.38
C GLU A 27 -0.45 -7.94 28.17
N MET A 28 -1.08 -9.09 28.38
CA MET A 28 -1.44 -10.02 27.29
C MET A 28 -2.49 -9.45 26.33
N ARG A 29 -3.51 -8.76 26.86
CA ARG A 29 -4.55 -8.14 26.03
C ARG A 29 -4.02 -6.91 25.29
N LEU A 30 -3.20 -6.10 25.94
CA LEU A 30 -2.53 -4.96 25.31
C LEU A 30 -1.66 -5.44 24.15
N LYS A 31 -0.87 -6.50 24.36
CA LYS A 31 -0.08 -7.12 23.30
C LYS A 31 -0.96 -7.54 22.12
N TRP A 32 -2.07 -8.24 22.38
CA TRP A 32 -2.98 -8.69 21.31
C TRP A 32 -3.56 -7.52 20.52
N LEU A 33 -4.02 -6.45 21.18
CA LEU A 33 -4.55 -5.25 20.51
C LEU A 33 -3.49 -4.55 19.65
N LEU A 34 -2.26 -4.43 20.17
CA LEU A 34 -1.13 -3.85 19.42
C LEU A 34 -0.73 -4.70 18.21
N ASP A 35 -0.77 -6.03 18.34
CA ASP A 35 -0.52 -6.96 17.22
C ASP A 35 -1.59 -6.78 16.14
N GLN A 36 -2.88 -6.69 16.52
CA GLN A 36 -3.96 -6.43 15.57
C GLN A 36 -3.82 -5.07 14.87
N LEU A 37 -3.49 -4.02 15.63
CA LEU A 37 -3.28 -2.68 15.08
C LEU A 37 -2.11 -2.66 14.09
N SER A 38 -1.00 -3.31 14.45
CA SER A 38 0.18 -3.43 13.58
C SER A 38 -0.15 -4.15 12.29
N ASN A 39 -0.91 -5.25 12.34
CA ASN A 39 -1.35 -5.98 11.16
C ASN A 39 -2.21 -5.11 10.23
N ILE A 40 -3.22 -4.42 10.77
CA ILE A 40 -4.11 -3.55 9.97
C ILE A 40 -3.31 -2.44 9.29
N ARG A 41 -2.38 -1.80 10.02
CA ARG A 41 -1.53 -0.74 9.47
C ARG A 41 -0.58 -1.26 8.40
N GLY A 42 0.05 -2.41 8.65
CA GLY A 42 0.92 -3.09 7.69
C GLY A 42 0.18 -3.38 6.38
N SER A 43 -0.96 -4.06 6.45
CA SER A 43 -1.73 -4.41 5.25
C SER A 43 -2.25 -3.19 4.49
N ARG A 44 -2.63 -2.11 5.18
CA ARG A 44 -3.03 -0.85 4.51
C ARG A 44 -1.87 -0.19 3.79
N GLU A 45 -0.71 -0.14 4.41
CA GLU A 45 0.47 0.46 3.78
C GLU A 45 0.96 -0.38 2.60
N GLU A 46 0.97 -1.71 2.73
CA GLU A 46 1.28 -2.62 1.64
C GLU A 46 0.33 -2.43 0.45
N GLY A 47 -0.99 -2.44 0.70
CA GLY A 47 -1.98 -2.21 -0.35
C GLY A 47 -1.87 -0.83 -1.01
N ARG A 48 -1.51 0.21 -0.23
CA ARG A 48 -1.26 1.56 -0.77
C ARG A 48 -0.03 1.58 -1.67
N GLN A 49 1.06 0.92 -1.27
CA GLN A 49 2.30 0.86 -2.03
C GLN A 49 2.13 0.04 -3.32
N GLU A 50 1.43 -1.09 -3.24
CA GLU A 50 1.09 -1.92 -4.40
C GLU A 50 0.22 -1.13 -5.38
N GLY A 51 -0.87 -0.52 -4.91
CA GLY A 51 -1.75 0.29 -5.78
C GLY A 51 -1.04 1.50 -6.43
N LEU A 52 -0.09 2.14 -5.73
CA LEU A 52 0.73 3.20 -6.33
C LEU A 52 1.68 2.66 -7.41
N LYS A 53 2.27 1.48 -7.19
CA LYS A 53 3.17 0.84 -8.15
C LYS A 53 2.39 0.41 -9.40
N GLU A 54 1.26 -0.28 -9.21
CA GLU A 54 0.39 -0.71 -10.30
C GLU A 54 -0.13 0.49 -11.10
N GLY A 55 -0.69 1.49 -10.44
CA GLY A 55 -1.20 2.69 -11.12
C GLY A 55 -0.11 3.46 -11.89
N ARG A 56 1.14 3.46 -11.40
CA ARG A 56 2.26 4.06 -12.12
C ARG A 56 2.63 3.26 -13.38
N GLU A 57 2.65 1.93 -13.32
CA GLU A 57 2.94 1.10 -14.48
C GLU A 57 1.79 1.13 -15.50
N GLU A 58 0.53 1.06 -15.06
CA GLU A 58 -0.64 1.23 -15.94
C GLU A 58 -0.63 2.59 -16.65
N GLY A 59 -0.35 3.68 -15.91
CA GLY A 59 -0.25 5.02 -16.46
C GLY A 59 0.88 5.17 -17.50
N LYS A 60 2.03 4.51 -17.27
CA LYS A 60 3.10 4.44 -18.29
C LYS A 60 2.64 3.69 -19.54
N ASN A 61 2.02 2.52 -19.38
CA ASN A 61 1.54 1.71 -20.50
C ASN A 61 0.46 2.44 -21.32
N GLU A 62 -0.43 3.17 -20.66
CA GLU A 62 -1.42 4.02 -21.34
C GLU A 62 -0.74 5.19 -22.08
N THR A 63 0.27 5.81 -21.47
CA THR A 63 1.03 6.91 -22.10
C THR A 63 1.74 6.43 -23.36
N ILE A 64 2.43 5.29 -23.30
CA ILE A 64 3.11 4.67 -24.45
C ILE A 64 2.11 4.40 -25.58
N ARG A 65 0.98 3.75 -25.29
CA ARG A 65 -0.08 3.48 -26.28
C ARG A 65 -0.58 4.76 -26.94
N LYS A 66 -0.92 5.78 -26.16
CA LYS A 66 -1.39 7.08 -26.68
C LYS A 66 -0.34 7.80 -27.53
N MET A 67 0.94 7.69 -27.20
CA MET A 67 2.03 8.29 -27.99
C MET A 67 2.15 7.61 -29.35
N VAL A 68 2.13 6.28 -29.38
CA VAL A 68 2.19 5.48 -30.62
C VAL A 68 0.93 5.68 -31.48
N GLU A 69 -0.26 5.71 -30.87
CA GLU A 69 -1.52 6.04 -31.56
C GLU A 69 -1.50 7.43 -32.22
N LYS A 70 -0.75 8.36 -31.65
CA LYS A 70 -0.53 9.71 -32.21
C LYS A 70 0.56 9.74 -33.30
N GLY A 71 1.11 8.58 -33.66
CA GLY A 71 2.09 8.42 -34.74
C GLY A 71 3.54 8.67 -34.32
N MET A 72 3.87 8.70 -33.03
CA MET A 72 5.27 8.73 -32.60
C MET A 72 5.95 7.39 -32.87
N SER A 73 7.22 7.43 -33.26
CA SER A 73 8.00 6.22 -33.45
C SER A 73 8.36 5.58 -32.09
N ILE A 74 8.60 4.26 -32.07
CA ILE A 74 9.05 3.56 -30.87
C ILE A 74 10.33 4.19 -30.32
N THR A 75 11.25 4.61 -31.20
CA THR A 75 12.50 5.28 -30.84
C THR A 75 12.25 6.62 -30.12
N ASP A 76 11.30 7.44 -30.60
CA ASP A 76 10.97 8.71 -29.96
C ASP A 76 10.31 8.50 -28.60
N VAL A 77 9.39 7.52 -28.49
CA VAL A 77 8.74 7.17 -27.23
C VAL A 77 9.75 6.68 -26.20
N ALA A 78 10.66 5.80 -26.61
CA ALA A 78 11.75 5.30 -25.80
C ALA A 78 12.62 6.44 -25.25
N HIS A 79 13.00 7.38 -26.12
CA HIS A 79 13.77 8.56 -25.74
C HIS A 79 13.01 9.51 -24.79
N ILE A 80 11.72 9.76 -25.02
CA ILE A 80 10.91 10.66 -24.17
C ILE A 80 10.71 10.09 -22.77
N LEU A 81 10.51 8.78 -22.67
CA LEU A 81 10.22 8.10 -21.40
C LEU A 81 11.46 7.52 -20.71
N ASP A 82 12.65 7.81 -21.25
CA ASP A 82 13.95 7.33 -20.75
C ASP A 82 13.96 5.80 -20.54
N MET A 83 13.57 5.09 -21.59
CA MET A 83 13.48 3.63 -21.63
C MET A 83 14.02 3.10 -22.95
N THR A 84 14.22 1.79 -23.03
CA THR A 84 14.69 1.12 -24.25
C THR A 84 13.54 0.86 -25.22
N GLU A 85 13.84 0.74 -26.51
CA GLU A 85 12.82 0.35 -27.50
C GLU A 85 12.22 -1.04 -27.21
N GLU A 86 13.02 -1.95 -26.63
CA GLU A 86 12.58 -3.28 -26.20
C GLU A 86 11.48 -3.16 -25.13
N GLU A 87 11.71 -2.34 -24.10
CA GLU A 87 10.74 -2.09 -23.02
C GLU A 87 9.45 -1.41 -23.51
N VAL A 88 9.53 -0.63 -24.60
CA VAL A 88 8.35 -0.05 -25.25
C VAL A 88 7.57 -1.12 -26.01
N ARG A 89 8.24 -1.99 -26.76
CA ARG A 89 7.61 -3.12 -27.49
C ARG A 89 6.95 -4.11 -26.54
N GLU A 90 7.64 -4.51 -25.48
CA GLU A 90 7.10 -5.41 -24.45
C GLU A 90 5.79 -4.87 -23.86
N ARG A 91 5.74 -3.55 -23.58
CA ARG A 91 4.55 -2.89 -23.04
C ARG A 91 3.40 -2.73 -24.04
N LEU A 92 3.70 -2.76 -25.34
CA LEU A 92 2.70 -2.74 -26.42
C LEU A 92 2.20 -4.15 -26.77
N GLY A 93 2.94 -5.20 -26.38
CA GLY A 93 2.65 -6.58 -26.75
C GLY A 93 3.07 -6.92 -28.19
N ASP A 94 4.01 -6.16 -28.75
CA ASP A 94 4.61 -6.34 -30.08
C ASP A 94 5.84 -7.27 -30.06
#